data_AF-A0A640S8Y7-F1
#
_entry.id   AF-A0A640S8Y7-F1
#
_cell.length_a   1.000
_cell.length_b   1.000
_cell.length_c   1.000
_cell.angle_alpha   90.00
_cell.angle_beta   90.00
_cell.angle_gamma   90.00
#
_symmetry.space_group_name_H-M   'P 1'
#
loop_
_entity.id
_entity.type
_entity.pdbx_description
1 polymer ?
#
loop_
_entity_poly.entity_id
_entity_poly.type
_entity_poly.pdbx_seq_one_letter_code
_entity_poly.pdbx_strand_id
1 'polypeptide(L)'
;MAGHGAQKLFGIFGGKGLAETAKGFAALGYQLGKLFAVIGGLSEFLGGLGLALGLLTPLAAAALIGVMVNAMVSVTGAHGLWETNGGVEYGVCIAVVALGIAATGPGRLAVDRCFRWGTGGWPQAVFALGLGGIAAAITLSL
;
A
#
# COMPACT_ATOMS: atom_id res chain seq x y z
N MET A 1 3.25 7.43 1.50
CA MET A 1 2.80 6.49 0.44
C MET A 1 2.68 7.11 -0.94
N ALA A 2 1.88 8.17 -1.14
CA ALA A 2 1.74 8.76 -2.48
C ALA A 2 3.08 9.17 -3.12
N GLY A 3 4.01 9.73 -2.34
CA GLY A 3 5.37 10.03 -2.80
C GLY A 3 6.13 8.80 -3.32
N HIS A 4 6.08 7.66 -2.60
CA HIS A 4 6.71 6.40 -3.03
C HIS A 4 6.08 5.86 -4.32
N GLY A 5 4.75 5.90 -4.44
CA GLY A 5 4.07 5.54 -5.69
C GLY A 5 4.48 6.43 -6.86
N ALA A 6 4.64 7.74 -6.62
CA ALA A 6 5.10 8.67 -7.62
C ALA A 6 6.58 8.45 -8.03
N GLN A 7 7.44 8.08 -7.08
CA GLN A 7 8.82 7.65 -7.34
C GLN A 7 8.86 6.42 -8.25
N LYS A 8 7.97 5.44 -8.00
CA LYS A 8 7.88 4.19 -8.76
C LYS A 8 7.28 4.39 -10.14
N LEU A 9 6.19 5.14 -10.27
CA LEU A 9 5.48 5.30 -11.55
C LEU A 9 6.14 6.34 -12.45
N PHE A 10 6.45 7.51 -11.89
CA PHE A 10 6.80 8.69 -12.67
C PHE A 10 8.27 9.11 -12.53
N GLY A 11 9.00 8.54 -11.56
CA GLY A 11 10.40 8.92 -11.32
C GLY A 11 10.57 10.31 -10.72
N ILE A 12 9.51 10.89 -10.17
CA ILE A 12 9.56 12.19 -9.48
C ILE A 12 9.87 11.99 -7.99
N PHE A 13 10.20 13.08 -7.27
CA PHE A 13 10.68 13.01 -5.87
C PHE A 13 11.96 12.18 -5.69
N GLY A 14 12.87 12.22 -6.67
CA GLY A 14 14.12 11.45 -6.64
C GLY A 14 13.95 9.95 -6.92
N GLY A 15 12.81 9.54 -7.46
CA GLY A 15 12.56 8.16 -7.88
C GLY A 15 13.28 7.79 -9.18
N LYS A 16 13.46 6.48 -9.41
CA LYS A 16 14.10 5.95 -10.62
C LYS A 16 13.10 5.60 -11.74
N GLY A 17 11.80 5.74 -11.46
CA GLY A 17 10.73 5.51 -12.43
C GLY A 17 10.40 4.02 -12.64
N LEU A 18 9.44 3.79 -13.55
CA LEU A 18 8.76 2.50 -13.69
C LEU A 18 9.70 1.40 -14.19
N ALA A 19 10.59 1.73 -15.12
CA ALA A 19 11.51 0.74 -15.70
C ALA A 19 12.46 0.17 -14.66
N GLU A 20 13.04 1.02 -13.81
CA GLU A 20 13.94 0.58 -12.74
C GLU A 20 13.18 -0.12 -11.62
N THR A 21 11.97 0.33 -11.31
CA THR A 21 11.08 -0.36 -10.37
C THR A 21 10.77 -1.79 -10.86
N ALA A 22 10.47 -1.97 -12.16
CA ALA A 22 10.22 -3.28 -12.75
C ALA A 22 11.42 -4.23 -12.64
N LYS A 23 12.65 -3.72 -12.84
CA LYS A 23 13.88 -4.48 -12.60
C LYS A 23 14.02 -4.88 -11.13
N GLY A 24 13.71 -3.97 -10.21
CA GLY A 24 13.70 -4.26 -8.77
C GLY A 24 12.74 -5.39 -8.40
N PHE A 25 11.50 -5.36 -8.90
CA PHE A 25 10.55 -6.46 -8.69
C PHE A 25 11.04 -7.78 -9.30
N ALA A 26 11.61 -7.76 -10.52
CA ALA A 26 12.19 -8.97 -11.11
C ALA A 26 13.35 -9.54 -10.26
N ALA A 27 14.20 -8.68 -9.69
CA ALA A 27 15.29 -9.09 -8.80
C ALA A 27 14.79 -9.68 -7.46
N LEU A 28 13.60 -9.29 -7.01
CA LEU A 28 12.92 -9.86 -5.84
C LEU A 28 12.21 -11.18 -6.13
N GLY A 29 12.26 -11.69 -7.37
CA GLY A 29 11.69 -12.98 -7.76
C GLY A 29 10.29 -12.93 -8.37
N TYR A 30 9.71 -11.75 -8.58
CA TYR A 30 8.41 -11.61 -9.23
C TYR A 30 8.52 -11.92 -10.73
N GLN A 31 7.74 -12.89 -11.23
CA GLN A 31 7.82 -13.31 -12.64
C GLN A 31 7.41 -12.18 -13.61
N LEU A 32 6.40 -11.39 -13.26
CA LEU A 32 5.94 -10.24 -14.06
C LEU A 32 6.37 -8.91 -13.42
N GLY A 33 7.67 -8.67 -13.27
CA GLY A 33 8.21 -7.48 -12.58
C GLY A 33 7.63 -6.14 -13.07
N LYS A 34 7.37 -5.98 -14.38
CA LYS A 34 6.72 -4.76 -14.91
C LYS A 34 5.26 -4.62 -14.48
N LEU A 35 4.50 -5.72 -14.47
CA LEU A 35 3.10 -5.71 -14.02
C LEU A 35 3.01 -5.31 -12.55
N PHE A 36 3.81 -5.95 -11.70
CA PHE A 36 3.82 -5.67 -10.27
C PHE A 36 4.41 -4.30 -9.92
N ALA A 37 5.35 -3.78 -10.72
CA ALA A 37 5.80 -2.39 -10.58
C ALA A 37 4.67 -1.38 -10.85
N VAL A 38 3.83 -1.63 -11.88
CA VAL A 38 2.66 -0.79 -12.15
C VAL A 38 1.62 -0.93 -11.04
N ILE A 39 1.24 -2.16 -10.67
CA ILE A 39 0.23 -2.42 -9.64
C ILE A 39 0.67 -1.86 -8.29
N GLY A 40 1.91 -2.13 -7.88
CA GLY A 40 2.49 -1.64 -6.63
C GLY A 40 2.59 -0.12 -6.64
N GLY A 41 3.10 0.48 -7.72
CA GLY A 41 3.18 1.94 -7.86
C GLY A 41 1.82 2.62 -7.81
N LEU A 42 0.82 2.09 -8.53
CA LEU A 42 -0.56 2.61 -8.51
C LEU A 42 -1.21 2.44 -7.13
N SER A 43 -1.02 1.29 -6.50
CA SER A 43 -1.54 1.02 -5.15
C SER A 43 -0.98 2.01 -4.12
N GLU A 44 0.32 2.31 -4.17
CA GLU A 44 0.93 3.29 -3.28
C GLU A 44 0.51 4.72 -3.58
N PHE A 45 0.43 5.06 -4.88
CA PHE A 45 0.08 6.40 -5.32
C PHE A 45 -1.38 6.71 -5.02
N LEU A 46 -2.30 5.92 -5.57
CA LEU A 46 -3.74 6.10 -5.42
C LEU A 46 -4.21 5.76 -4.01
N GLY A 47 -3.67 4.72 -3.37
CA GLY A 47 -3.99 4.40 -1.98
C GLY A 47 -3.53 5.50 -1.02
N GLY A 48 -2.34 6.06 -1.26
CA GLY A 48 -1.84 7.19 -0.48
C GLY A 48 -2.68 8.46 -0.63
N LEU A 49 -3.04 8.83 -1.87
CA LEU A 49 -3.92 9.96 -2.12
C LEU A 49 -5.35 9.71 -1.61
N GLY A 50 -5.86 8.49 -1.79
CA GLY A 50 -7.17 8.08 -1.33
C GLY A 50 -7.32 8.23 0.18
N LEU A 51 -6.35 7.75 0.96
CA LEU A 51 -6.38 7.96 2.41
C LEU A 51 -6.21 9.44 2.80
N ALA A 52 -5.30 10.17 2.15
CA ALA A 52 -5.06 11.58 2.47
C ALA A 52 -6.30 12.47 2.21
N LEU A 53 -7.05 12.17 1.14
CA LEU A 53 -8.26 12.90 0.76
C LEU A 53 -9.54 12.32 1.38
N GLY A 54 -9.46 11.17 2.05
CA GLY A 54 -10.62 10.42 2.52
C GLY A 54 -11.52 9.99 1.36
N LEU A 55 -10.95 9.51 0.26
CA LEU A 55 -11.67 9.00 -0.92
C LEU A 55 -11.55 7.48 -0.98
N LEU A 56 -12.69 6.78 -1.02
CA LEU A 56 -12.74 5.32 -1.07
C LEU A 56 -11.90 4.69 0.05
N THR A 57 -11.98 5.28 1.25
CA THR A 57 -11.13 4.99 2.42
C THR A 57 -10.83 3.50 2.66
N PRO A 58 -11.82 2.57 2.69
CA PRO A 58 -11.53 1.16 2.92
C PRO A 58 -10.73 0.51 1.77
N LEU A 59 -10.95 0.93 0.52
CA LEU A 59 -10.20 0.42 -0.64
C LEU A 59 -8.77 0.98 -0.67
N ALA A 60 -8.63 2.28 -0.37
CA ALA A 60 -7.33 2.92 -0.25
C ALA A 60 -6.48 2.29 0.88
N ALA A 61 -7.11 1.99 2.02
CA ALA A 61 -6.47 1.26 3.12
C ALA A 61 -6.06 -0.16 2.69
N ALA A 62 -6.94 -0.90 2.00
CA ALA A 62 -6.63 -2.24 1.50
C ALA A 62 -5.41 -2.26 0.58
N ALA A 63 -5.32 -1.29 -0.34
CA ALA A 63 -4.19 -1.14 -1.25
C ALA A 63 -2.87 -0.93 -0.49
N LEU A 64 -2.86 -0.05 0.51
CA LEU A 64 -1.64 0.19 1.31
C LEU A 64 -1.27 -1.00 2.19
N ILE A 65 -2.25 -1.64 2.84
CA ILE A 65 -2.02 -2.86 3.64
C ILE A 65 -1.40 -3.95 2.75
N GLY A 66 -1.97 -4.20 1.57
CA GLY A 66 -1.47 -5.20 0.65
C GLY A 66 -0.03 -4.92 0.21
N VAL A 67 0.29 -3.68 -0.16
CA VAL A 67 1.66 -3.30 -0.54
C VAL A 67 2.63 -3.42 0.63
N MET A 68 2.24 -3.04 1.85
CA MET A 68 3.10 -3.18 3.03
C MET A 68 3.35 -4.64 3.39
N VAL A 69 2.34 -5.51 3.31
CA VAL A 69 2.54 -6.96 3.50
C VAL A 69 3.53 -7.50 2.47
N ASN A 70 3.36 -7.13 1.20
CA ASN A 70 4.25 -7.55 0.13
C ASN A 70 5.70 -7.06 0.34
N ALA A 71 5.87 -5.81 0.73
CA ALA A 71 7.18 -5.23 1.04
C ALA A 71 7.84 -5.91 2.26
N MET A 72 7.06 -6.21 3.30
CA MET A 72 7.56 -6.91 4.48
C MET A 72 8.01 -8.33 4.17
N VAL A 73 7.25 -9.07 3.36
CA VAL A 73 7.63 -10.44 3.01
C VAL A 73 8.84 -10.47 2.07
N SER A 74 8.86 -9.61 1.04
CA SER A 74 9.89 -9.68 -0.01
C SER A 74 11.18 -8.94 0.32
N VAL A 75 11.16 -7.93 1.20
CA VAL A 75 12.31 -7.03 1.40
C VAL A 75 12.72 -6.99 2.87
N THR A 76 11.84 -6.58 3.77
CA THR A 76 12.27 -6.19 5.13
C THR A 76 12.21 -7.31 6.17
N GLY A 77 11.47 -8.40 5.91
CA GLY A 77 11.26 -9.50 6.86
C GLY A 77 12.53 -10.22 7.28
N ALA A 78 13.52 -10.33 6.39
CA ALA A 78 14.81 -10.93 6.69
C ALA A 78 15.71 -10.06 7.58
N HIS A 79 15.43 -8.75 7.66
CA HIS A 79 16.25 -7.76 8.36
C HIS A 79 15.82 -7.53 9.81
N GLY A 80 14.80 -8.25 10.29
CA GLY A 80 14.29 -8.16 11.66
C GLY A 80 13.29 -7.02 11.85
N LEU A 81 13.18 -6.52 13.10
CA LEU A 81 12.15 -5.54 13.46
C LEU A 81 12.54 -4.10 13.08
N TRP A 82 13.72 -3.66 13.47
CA TRP A 82 14.09 -2.23 13.50
C TRP A 82 14.34 -1.62 12.12
N GLU A 83 13.72 -0.48 11.84
CA GLU A 83 13.88 0.22 10.56
C GLU A 83 15.34 0.65 10.31
N THR A 84 16.09 0.96 11.37
CA THR A 84 17.53 1.29 11.28
C THR A 84 18.36 0.18 10.63
N ASN A 85 17.88 -1.07 10.74
CA ASN A 85 18.51 -2.24 10.13
C ASN A 85 17.82 -2.65 8.80
N GLY A 86 16.85 -1.87 8.32
CA GLY A 86 16.00 -2.22 7.17
C GLY A 86 14.86 -3.19 7.51
N GLY A 87 14.46 -3.25 8.78
CA GLY A 87 13.44 -4.16 9.31
C GLY A 87 11.99 -3.77 8.98
N VAL A 88 11.04 -4.52 9.54
CA VAL A 88 9.60 -4.41 9.19
C VAL A 88 8.86 -3.25 9.88
N GLU A 89 9.46 -2.60 10.88
CA GLU A 89 8.84 -1.60 11.76
C GLU A 89 8.05 -0.54 10.98
N TYR A 90 8.66 0.09 9.98
CA TYR A 90 7.98 1.15 9.22
C TYR A 90 6.78 0.61 8.42
N GLY A 91 6.93 -0.57 7.81
CA GLY A 91 5.85 -1.24 7.08
C GLY A 91 4.66 -1.61 7.98
N VAL A 92 4.95 -2.13 9.18
CA VAL A 92 3.93 -2.42 10.19
C VAL A 92 3.22 -1.15 10.62
N CYS A 93 3.95 -0.07 10.91
CA CYS A 93 3.36 1.21 11.30
C CYS A 93 2.37 1.73 10.24
N ILE A 94 2.76 1.70 8.95
CA ILE A 94 1.89 2.15 7.86
C ILE A 94 0.65 1.27 7.74
N ALA A 95 0.80 -0.05 7.81
CA ALA A 95 -0.32 -0.98 7.72
C ALA A 95 -1.31 -0.78 8.89
N VAL A 96 -0.80 -0.61 10.11
CA VAL A 96 -1.62 -0.34 11.31
C VAL A 96 -2.34 1.00 11.21
N VAL A 97 -1.66 2.06 10.74
CA VAL A 97 -2.29 3.37 10.53
C VAL A 97 -3.37 3.30 9.45
N ALA A 98 -3.11 2.62 8.32
CA ALA A 98 -4.10 2.43 7.27
C ALA A 98 -5.33 1.67 7.77
N LEU A 99 -5.13 0.61 8.56
CA LEU A 99 -6.20 -0.15 9.20
C LEU A 99 -6.99 0.70 10.21
N GLY A 100 -6.29 1.51 11.02
CA GLY A 100 -6.90 2.44 11.95
C GLY A 100 -7.76 3.50 11.26
N ILE A 101 -7.32 4.03 10.11
CA ILE A 101 -8.12 4.95 9.29
C ILE A 101 -9.33 4.23 8.69
N ALA A 102 -9.20 2.98 8.22
CA ALA A 102 -10.35 2.20 7.76
C ALA A 102 -11.38 1.96 8.90
N ALA A 103 -10.89 1.71 10.12
CA ALA A 103 -11.71 1.49 11.30
C ALA A 103 -12.40 2.77 11.81
N THR A 104 -11.74 3.92 11.74
CA THR A 104 -12.29 5.21 12.19
C THR A 104 -13.10 5.92 11.11
N GLY A 105 -12.84 5.61 9.83
CA GLY A 105 -13.53 6.13 8.67
C GLY A 105 -12.90 7.40 8.06
N PRO A 106 -13.45 7.88 6.93
CA PRO A 106 -12.89 8.99 6.12
C PRO A 106 -12.72 10.34 6.83
N GLY A 107 -13.35 10.53 8.01
CA GLY A 107 -13.36 11.82 8.71
C GLY A 107 -14.35 12.84 8.12
N ARG A 108 -14.29 14.08 8.63
CA ARG A 108 -15.21 15.19 8.28
C ARG A 108 -14.81 15.95 7.01
N LEU A 109 -13.52 15.91 6.67
CA LEU A 109 -12.93 16.62 5.52
C LEU A 109 -12.82 15.74 4.27
N ALA A 110 -13.41 14.55 4.30
CA ALA A 110 -13.37 13.60 3.20
C ALA A 110 -13.97 14.17 1.91
N VAL A 111 -13.27 13.97 0.80
CA VAL A 111 -13.72 14.36 -0.54
C VAL A 111 -14.94 13.55 -0.96
N ASP A 112 -15.06 12.30 -0.52
CA ASP A 112 -16.21 11.42 -0.82
C ASP A 112 -17.44 11.69 0.06
N ARG A 113 -17.53 12.83 0.74
CA ARG A 113 -18.61 13.15 1.68
C ARG A 113 -20.02 13.05 1.09
N CYS A 114 -20.20 13.36 -0.19
CA CYS A 114 -21.49 13.25 -0.88
C CYS A 114 -21.80 11.82 -1.36
N PHE A 115 -20.79 10.96 -1.44
CA PHE A 115 -20.89 9.56 -1.87
C PHE A 115 -19.98 8.70 -0.98
N ARG A 116 -20.34 8.59 0.30
CA ARG A 116 -19.47 7.99 1.32
C ARG A 116 -19.34 6.49 1.06
N TRP A 117 -18.20 6.07 0.54
CA TRP A 117 -17.86 4.65 0.40
C TRP A 117 -17.30 4.13 1.72
N GLY A 118 -18.19 3.99 2.72
CA GLY A 118 -17.88 3.52 4.06
C GLY A 118 -17.87 4.62 5.11
N THR A 119 -18.49 4.32 6.26
CA THR A 119 -18.63 5.24 7.39
C THR A 119 -17.57 5.04 8.47
N GLY A 120 -16.64 4.11 8.27
CA GLY A 120 -15.81 3.54 9.32
C GLY A 120 -16.53 2.43 10.09
N GLY A 121 -15.78 1.74 10.95
CA GLY A 121 -16.21 0.60 11.75
C GLY A 121 -15.37 -0.66 11.50
N TRP A 122 -15.60 -1.66 12.36
CA TRP A 122 -14.98 -2.98 12.22
C TRP A 122 -15.26 -3.68 10.88
N PRO A 123 -16.46 -3.58 10.26
CA PRO A 123 -16.69 -4.20 8.95
C PRO A 123 -15.75 -3.68 7.87
N GLN A 124 -15.49 -2.36 7.84
CA GLN A 124 -14.61 -1.73 6.86
C GLN A 124 -13.14 -2.04 7.15
N ALA A 125 -12.76 -2.12 8.43
CA ALA A 125 -11.41 -2.54 8.82
C ALA A 125 -11.14 -4.00 8.41
N VAL A 126 -12.06 -4.92 8.71
CA VAL A 126 -11.97 -6.33 8.32
C VAL A 126 -11.97 -6.47 6.80
N PHE A 127 -12.82 -5.72 6.10
CA PHE A 127 -12.81 -5.68 4.64
C PHE A 127 -11.46 -5.21 4.08
N ALA A 128 -10.92 -4.11 4.60
CA ALA A 128 -9.63 -3.58 4.14
C ALA A 128 -8.48 -4.55 4.40
N LEU A 129 -8.44 -5.14 5.60
CA LEU A 129 -7.44 -6.14 5.98
C LEU A 129 -7.56 -7.40 5.13
N GLY A 130 -8.78 -7.92 4.95
CA GLY A 130 -9.04 -9.13 4.16
C GLY A 130 -8.69 -8.93 2.69
N LEU A 131 -9.17 -7.85 2.08
CA LEU A 131 -8.89 -7.55 0.68
C LEU A 131 -7.39 -7.29 0.45
N GLY A 132 -6.75 -6.49 1.30
CA GLY A 132 -5.31 -6.21 1.21
C GLY A 132 -4.47 -7.47 1.41
N GLY A 133 -4.82 -8.30 2.39
CA GLY A 133 -4.16 -9.58 2.66
C GLY A 133 -4.31 -10.59 1.53
N ILE A 134 -5.52 -10.76 0.97
CA ILE A 134 -5.76 -11.64 -0.18
C ILE A 134 -4.98 -11.15 -1.40
N ALA A 135 -5.02 -9.86 -1.71
CA ALA A 135 -4.28 -9.30 -2.84
C ALA A 135 -2.76 -9.50 -2.69
N ALA A 136 -2.23 -9.33 -1.48
CA ALA A 136 -0.83 -9.62 -1.19
C ALA A 136 -0.49 -11.10 -1.35
N ALA A 137 -1.32 -12.00 -0.82
CA ALA A 137 -1.11 -13.44 -0.95
C ALA A 137 -1.10 -13.89 -2.41
N ILE A 138 -2.05 -13.39 -3.22
CA ILE A 138 -2.08 -13.66 -4.67
C ILE A 138 -0.79 -13.15 -5.33
N THR A 139 -0.39 -11.93 -5.02
CA THR A 139 0.82 -11.30 -5.59
C THR A 139 2.09 -12.07 -5.26
N LEU A 140 2.21 -12.58 -4.03
CA LEU A 140 3.35 -13.39 -3.58
C LEU A 140 3.35 -14.81 -4.17
N SER A 141 2.21 -15.29 -4.66
CA SER A 141 2.07 -16.64 -5.23
C SER A 141 2.35 -16.72 -6.73
N LEU A 142 2.55 -15.58 -7.39
CA LEU A 142 2.73 -15.42 -8.84
C LEU A 142 4.16 -14.98 -9.18
#